data_AF-A0A645HSI0-F1
#
_entry.id   AF-A0A645HSI0-F1
#
_cell.length_a   1.000
_cell.length_b   1.000
_cell.length_c   1.000
_cell.angle_alpha   90.00
_cell.angle_beta   90.00
_cell.angle_gamma   90.00
#
_symmetry.space_group_name_H-M   'P 1'
#
loop_
_entity.id
_entity.type
_entity.pdbx_description
1 polymer ?
#
loop_
_entity_poly.entity_id
_entity_poly.type
_entity_poly.pdbx_seq_one_letter_code
_entity_poly.pdbx_strand_id
1 'polypeptide(L)'
;MKAVGFVTRVIKDEVSGEELAAVYVPTSPNPTSGYIEIVPVSQVVSTDWTMDEAMSFVMTGGATSPDRIRYRNPTSNAQQTAQDASAGAVAES
;
A
#
# COMPACT_ATOMS: atom_id res chain seq x y z
N MET A 1 5.53 7.58 -0.24
CA MET A 1 5.97 6.70 -1.36
C MET A 1 5.29 5.34 -1.19
N LYS A 2 5.15 4.53 -2.25
CA LYS A 2 4.51 3.20 -2.20
C LYS A 2 5.33 2.17 -2.97
N ALA A 3 5.21 0.91 -2.57
CA ALA A 3 5.75 -0.23 -3.27
C ALA A 3 4.62 -1.19 -3.65
N VAL A 4 4.83 -1.98 -4.72
CA VAL A 4 3.97 -3.12 -5.04
C VAL A 4 4.39 -4.27 -4.12
N GLY A 5 3.40 -4.97 -3.57
CA GLY A 5 3.63 -6.13 -2.73
C GLY A 5 2.44 -7.08 -2.75
N PHE A 6 2.71 -8.33 -2.41
CA PHE A 6 1.73 -9.41 -2.39
C PHE A 6 1.34 -9.73 -0.96
N VAL A 7 0.07 -9.56 -0.60
CA VAL A 7 -0.44 -9.98 0.70
C VAL A 7 -0.45 -11.50 0.75
N THR A 8 0.39 -12.06 1.61
CA THR A 8 0.54 -13.52 1.75
C THR A 8 -0.30 -14.07 2.90
N ARG A 9 -0.54 -13.26 3.92
CA ARG A 9 -1.32 -13.61 5.10
C ARG A 9 -1.86 -12.37 5.81
N VAL A 10 -3.03 -12.51 6.44
CA VAL A 10 -3.52 -11.57 7.45
C VAL A 10 -3.38 -12.23 8.83
N ILE A 11 -2.85 -11.48 9.78
CA ILE A 11 -2.55 -11.92 11.15
C ILE A 11 -3.19 -10.90 12.09
N LYS A 12 -3.65 -11.34 13.25
CA LYS A 12 -4.18 -10.45 14.28
C LYS A 12 -3.08 -10.11 15.28
N ASP A 13 -2.86 -8.83 15.55
CA ASP A 13 -1.98 -8.37 16.62
C ASP A 13 -2.50 -8.85 17.97
N GLU A 14 -1.63 -9.37 18.82
CA GLU A 14 -2.01 -9.96 20.11
C GLU A 14 -2.42 -8.90 21.15
N VAL A 15 -1.85 -7.70 21.07
CA VAL A 15 -2.01 -6.63 22.05
C VAL A 15 -3.16 -5.69 21.66
N SER A 16 -3.14 -5.18 20.43
CA SER A 16 -4.13 -4.23 19.93
C SER A 16 -5.35 -4.94 19.34
N GLY A 17 -5.21 -6.20 18.92
CA GLY A 17 -6.24 -6.90 18.15
C GLY A 17 -6.39 -6.41 16.71
N GLU A 18 -5.52 -5.51 16.24
CA GLU A 18 -5.55 -4.97 14.88
C GLU A 18 -5.17 -6.04 13.84
N GLU A 19 -5.77 -5.98 12.66
CA GLU A 19 -5.36 -6.84 11.53
C GLU A 19 -4.09 -6.29 10.86
N LEU A 20 -3.08 -7.14 10.77
CA LEU A 20 -1.80 -6.90 10.12
C LEU A 20 -1.69 -7.76 8.85
N ALA A 21 -1.22 -7.18 7.77
CA ALA A 21 -0.88 -7.88 6.55
C ALA A 21 0.62 -8.22 6.54
N ALA A 22 0.94 -9.50 6.29
CA ALA A 22 2.27 -9.92 5.89
C ALA A 22 2.39 -9.78 4.36
N VAL A 23 3.19 -8.82 3.92
CA VAL A 23 3.33 -8.42 2.52
C VAL A 23 4.71 -8.80 2.01
N TYR A 24 4.78 -9.64 0.98
CA TYR A 24 6.02 -9.85 0.25
C TYR A 24 6.25 -8.71 -0.74
N VAL A 25 7.33 -7.95 -0.52
CA VAL A 25 7.77 -6.86 -1.39
C VAL A 25 8.93 -7.37 -2.24
N PRO A 26 8.72 -7.66 -3.53
CA PRO A 26 9.77 -8.15 -4.41
C PRO A 26 10.73 -7.01 -4.79
N THR A 27 11.97 -7.38 -5.12
CA THR A 27 12.94 -6.46 -5.71
C THR A 27 12.79 -6.50 -7.22
N SER A 28 12.62 -5.34 -7.86
CA SER A 28 12.62 -5.27 -9.32
C SER A 28 14.08 -5.25 -9.85
N PRO A 29 14.39 -5.89 -11.01
CA PRO A 29 13.51 -6.68 -11.88
C PRO A 29 13.41 -8.17 -11.52
N ASN A 30 14.08 -8.64 -10.46
CA ASN A 30 14.12 -10.06 -10.13
C ASN A 30 13.13 -10.41 -9.00
N PRO A 31 11.92 -10.92 -9.31
CA PRO A 31 10.87 -11.16 -8.33
C PRO A 31 11.15 -12.35 -7.38
N THR A 32 12.35 -12.93 -7.45
CA THR A 32 12.81 -13.98 -6.54
C THR A 32 13.41 -13.42 -5.26
N SER A 33 13.95 -12.19 -5.30
CA SER A 33 14.50 -11.51 -4.12
C SER A 33 13.52 -10.45 -3.60
N GLY A 34 13.69 -10.06 -2.34
CA GLY A 34 12.81 -9.10 -1.70
C GLY A 34 12.84 -9.25 -0.19
N TYR A 35 11.83 -8.69 0.44
CA TYR A 35 11.69 -8.71 1.89
C TYR A 35 10.21 -8.81 2.26
N ILE A 36 9.93 -9.12 3.53
CA ILE A 36 8.58 -9.16 4.08
C ILE A 36 8.37 -7.91 4.93
N GLU A 37 7.28 -7.20 4.68
CA GLU A 37 6.76 -6.16 5.59
C GLU A 37 5.57 -6.71 6.36
N ILE A 38 5.43 -6.29 7.62
CA ILE A 38 4.22 -6.50 8.42
C ILE A 38 3.66 -5.11 8.71
N VAL A 39 2.47 -4.81 8.17
CA VAL A 39 1.85 -3.49 8.25
C VAL A 39 0.38 -3.62 8.59
N PRO A 40 -0.25 -2.61 9.22
CA PRO A 40 -1.70 -2.58 9.40
C PRO A 40 -2.42 -2.72 8.06
N VAL A 41 -3.47 -3.55 8.01
CA VAL A 41 -4.31 -3.72 6.81
C VAL A 41 -4.87 -2.37 6.33
N SER A 42 -5.15 -1.45 7.27
CA SER A 42 -5.63 -0.09 6.99
C SER A 42 -4.65 0.75 6.14
N GLN A 43 -3.35 0.44 6.18
CA GLN A 43 -2.31 1.11 5.39
C GLN A 43 -2.07 0.47 4.02
N VAL A 44 -2.58 -0.74 3.80
CA VAL A 44 -2.52 -1.43 2.51
C VAL A 44 -3.58 -0.83 1.57
N VAL A 45 -3.17 -0.53 0.34
CA VAL A 45 -4.11 -0.10 -0.71
C VAL A 45 -4.24 -1.24 -1.70
N SER A 46 -5.42 -1.87 -1.71
CA SER A 46 -5.73 -2.94 -2.64
C SER A 46 -5.76 -2.44 -4.08
N THR A 47 -5.17 -3.24 -4.97
CA THR A 47 -5.19 -3.02 -6.41
C THR A 47 -6.16 -4.00 -7.07
N ASP A 48 -6.64 -3.63 -8.24
CA ASP A 48 -7.42 -4.47 -9.17
C ASP A 48 -6.54 -5.19 -10.20
N TRP A 49 -5.21 -5.10 -10.06
CA TRP A 49 -4.28 -5.78 -10.95
C TRP A 49 -4.36 -7.30 -10.75
N THR A 50 -4.29 -8.02 -11.86
CA THR A 50 -4.03 -9.45 -11.87
C THR A 50 -2.61 -9.74 -11.35
N MET A 51 -2.36 -10.99 -10.95
CA MET A 51 -1.03 -11.44 -10.55
C MET A 51 0.00 -11.22 -11.67
N ASP A 52 -0.38 -11.47 -12.92
CA ASP A 52 0.49 -11.34 -14.09
C ASP A 52 0.86 -9.88 -14.36
N GLU A 53 -0.09 -8.95 -14.21
CA GLU A 53 0.17 -7.51 -14.34
C GLU A 53 1.13 -7.00 -13.26
N ALA A 54 0.91 -7.40 -11.99
CA ALA A 54 1.80 -7.05 -10.90
C ALA A 54 3.21 -7.64 -11.07
N MET A 55 3.31 -8.90 -11.51
CA MET A 55 4.60 -9.54 -11.79
C MET A 55 5.31 -8.91 -12.98
N SER A 56 4.58 -8.56 -14.05
CA SER A 56 5.12 -7.84 -15.20
C SER A 56 5.69 -6.48 -14.80
N PHE A 57 4.97 -5.73 -13.95
CA PHE A 57 5.45 -4.46 -13.40
C PHE A 57 6.78 -4.63 -12.66
N VAL A 58 6.88 -5.64 -11.79
CA VAL A 58 8.11 -5.94 -11.05
C VAL A 58 9.24 -6.33 -12.01
N MET A 59 9.00 -7.30 -12.91
CA MET A 59 10.04 -7.81 -13.82
C MET A 59 10.56 -6.78 -14.81
N THR A 60 9.74 -5.78 -15.14
CA THR A 60 10.12 -4.71 -16.07
C THR A 60 10.68 -3.47 -15.35
N GLY A 61 10.82 -3.50 -14.03
CA GLY A 61 11.26 -2.31 -13.27
C GLY A 61 10.26 -1.17 -13.30
N GLY A 62 8.98 -1.48 -13.50
CA GLY A 62 7.88 -0.53 -13.54
C GLY A 62 7.49 -0.03 -14.93
N ALA A 63 8.08 -0.56 -16.00
CA ALA A 63 7.80 -0.10 -17.37
C ALA A 63 6.44 -0.61 -17.90
N THR A 64 5.97 -1.76 -17.44
CA THR A 64 4.69 -2.36 -17.87
C THR A 64 3.72 -2.42 -16.70
N SER A 65 2.58 -1.71 -16.79
CA SER A 65 1.46 -1.79 -15.85
C SER A 65 0.15 -1.40 -16.51
N PRO A 66 -0.99 -1.70 -15.90
CA PRO A 66 -2.26 -1.06 -16.22
C PRO A 66 -2.17 0.48 -16.13
N ASP A 67 -2.94 1.18 -16.96
CA ASP A 67 -2.92 2.66 -17.04
C ASP A 67 -3.36 3.37 -15.75
N ARG A 68 -3.95 2.62 -14.80
CA ARG A 68 -4.52 3.16 -13.56
C ARG A 68 -4.04 2.36 -12.37
N ILE A 69 -3.65 3.07 -11.32
CA ILE A 69 -3.31 2.50 -10.01
C ILE A 69 -4.04 3.29 -8.92
N ARG A 70 -4.63 2.58 -7.97
CA ARG A 70 -5.21 3.21 -6.77
C ARG A 70 -4.08 3.60 -5.82
N TYR A 71 -3.79 4.90 -5.73
CA TYR A 71 -2.70 5.38 -4.86
C TYR A 71 -3.10 5.51 -3.37
N ARG A 72 -4.36 5.85 -3.07
CA ARG A 72 -4.83 6.10 -1.69
C ARG A 72 -6.06 5.26 -1.34
N ASN A 73 -6.26 5.00 -0.05
CA ASN A 73 -7.47 4.36 0.44
C ASN A 73 -8.62 5.39 0.49
N PRO A 74 -9.84 5.08 0.03
CA PRO A 74 -10.93 6.04 0.00
C PRO A 74 -11.34 6.54 1.40
N THR A 75 -11.14 5.74 2.44
CA THR A 75 -11.38 6.11 3.85
C THR A 75 -10.36 7.11 4.41
N SER A 76 -9.15 7.16 3.86
CA SER A 76 -8.12 8.13 4.28
C SER A 76 -8.43 9.57 3.85
N ASN A 77 -9.26 9.77 2.81
CA ASN A 77 -9.63 11.12 2.37
C ASN A 77 -10.44 11.90 3.42
N ALA A 78 -11.32 11.24 4.20
CA ALA A 78 -12.18 11.93 5.18
C ALA A 78 -11.40 12.43 6.41
N GLN A 79 -10.36 11.70 6.84
CA GLN A 79 -9.49 12.14 7.93
C GLN A 79 -8.42 13.14 7.49
N GLN A 80 -7.95 13.05 6.23
CA GLN A 80 -6.93 13.96 5.71
C GLN A 80 -7.50 15.34 5.35
N THR A 81 -8.70 15.43 4.76
CA THR A 81 -9.38 16.74 4.58
C THR A 81 -9.71 17.41 5.91
N ALA A 82 -10.04 16.65 6.95
CA ALA A 82 -10.26 17.19 8.28
C ALA A 82 -8.97 17.70 8.93
N GLN A 83 -7.84 17.00 8.75
CA GLN A 83 -6.54 17.45 9.25
C GLN A 83 -6.00 18.68 8.50
N ASP A 84 -6.09 18.71 7.18
CA ASP A 84 -5.65 19.85 6.36
C ASP A 84 -6.51 21.10 6.64
N ALA A 85 -7.81 20.94 6.87
CA ALA A 85 -8.70 22.03 7.28
C ALA A 85 -8.37 22.57 8.69
N SER A 86 -7.96 21.70 9.62
CA SER A 86 -7.55 22.12 10.97
C SER A 86 -6.18 22.81 11.00
N ALA A 87 -5.27 22.45 10.08
CA ALA A 87 -3.95 23.06 9.94
C ALA A 87 -4.00 24.45 9.28
N GLY A 88 -4.98 24.69 8.39
CA GLY A 88 -5.21 26.02 7.81
C GLY A 88 -5.74 27.04 8.82
N ALA A 89 -6.55 26.61 9.79
CA ALA A 89 -7.16 27.51 10.78
C ALA A 89 -6.18 28.03 11.84
N VAL A 90 -5.08 27.31 12.12
CA VAL A 90 -4.05 27.72 13.10
C VAL A 90 -3.01 28.67 12.52
N ALA A 91 -2.94 28.84 11.19
CA ALA A 91 -2.00 29.74 10.51
C ALA A 91 -2.58 31.16 10.28
N GLU A 92 -3.88 31.37 10.52
CA GLU A 92 -4.57 32.66 10.37
C GLU A 92 -4.86 33.34 11.72
N SER A 93 -4.24 32.92 12.83
CA SER A 93 -4.39 33.52 14.18
C SER A 93 -3.13 34.24 14.67
#